data_AF-A5G9V5-F1
#
_entry.id   AF-A5G9V5-F1
#
_cell.length_a   1.000
_cell.length_b   1.000
_cell.length_c   1.000
_cell.angle_alpha   90.00
_cell.angle_beta   90.00
_cell.angle_gamma   90.00
#
_symmetry.space_group_name_H-M   'P 1'
#
loop_
_entity.id
_entity.type
_entity.pdbx_description
1 polymer ?
#
loop_
_entity_poly.entity_id
_entity_poly.type
_entity_poly.pdbx_seq_one_letter_code
_entity_poly.pdbx_strand_id
1 'polypeptide(L)' 'MLNIIATRSILFYQRYISPFKGSSCRFYPSCSHYSLQSLEKYGFLKGLLYSVRRIMKCHPFHPGGYDPVK' A
#
# COMPACT_ATOMS: atom_id res chain seq x y z
N MET A 1 -5.28 3.65 -18.00
CA MET A 1 -6.25 4.49 -17.27
C MET A 1 -6.38 4.12 -15.80
N LEU A 2 -6.72 2.88 -15.45
CA LEU A 2 -6.96 2.46 -14.05
C LEU A 2 -5.78 2.70 -13.09
N ASN A 3 -4.53 2.46 -13.52
CA ASN A 3 -3.34 2.70 -12.69
C ASN A 3 -3.25 4.14 -12.19
N ILE A 4 -3.55 5.13 -13.04
CA ILE A 4 -3.42 6.55 -12.70
C ILE A 4 -4.45 6.89 -11.63
N ILE A 5 -5.70 6.46 -11.80
CA ILE A 5 -6.77 6.69 -10.83
C ILE A 5 -6.38 6.11 -9.47
N ALA A 6 -5.96 4.84 -9.44
CA ALA A 6 -5.57 4.16 -8.21
C ALA A 6 -4.37 4.85 -7.51
N THR A 7 -3.35 5.19 -8.28
CA THR A 7 -2.15 5.91 -7.79
C THR A 7 -2.54 7.26 -7.20
N ARG A 8 -3.40 8.03 -7.89
CA ARG A 8 -3.88 9.33 -7.40
C ARG A 8 -4.72 9.20 -6.14
N SER A 9 -5.58 8.19 -6.04
CA SER A 9 -6.33 7.89 -4.82
C SER A 9 -5.41 7.56 -3.63
N ILE A 10 -4.36 6.76 -3.85
CA ILE A 10 -3.39 6.44 -2.79
C ILE A 10 -2.59 7.68 -2.38
N LEU A 11 -2.17 8.52 -3.33
CA LEU A 11 -1.47 9.77 -3.03
C LEU A 11 -2.37 10.75 -2.26
N PHE A 12 -3.65 10.84 -2.63
CA PHE A 12 -4.64 11.60 -1.88
C PHE A 12 -4.77 11.07 -0.44
N TYR A 13 -4.88 9.74 -0.28
CA TYR A 13 -4.89 9.11 1.04
C TYR A 13 -3.62 9.44 1.85
N GLN A 14 -2.43 9.34 1.26
CA GLN A 14 -1.17 9.66 1.93
C GLN A 14 -1.09 11.13 2.36
N ARG A 15 -1.61 12.06 1.55
CA ARG A 15 -1.55 13.51 1.82
C ARG A 15 -2.58 13.97 2.84
N TYR A 16 -3.82 13.47 2.75
CA TYR A 16 -4.94 14.02 3.51
C TYR A 16 -5.44 13.12 4.64
N ILE A 17 -5.19 11.82 4.59
CA ILE A 17 -5.74 10.86 5.58
C ILE A 17 -4.63 10.28 6.46
N SER A 18 -3.48 9.92 5.87
CA SER A 18 -2.36 9.32 6.59
C SER A 18 -1.82 10.17 7.76
N PRO A 19 -1.75 11.51 7.69
CA PRO A 19 -1.28 12.32 8.81
C PRO A 19 -2.14 12.17 10.07
N PHE A 20 -3.44 11.92 9.91
CA PHE A 20 -4.38 11.76 11.03
C PHE A 20 -4.39 10.36 11.63
N LYS A 21 -3.87 9.34 10.93
CA LYS A 21 -3.95 7.94 11.35
C LYS A 21 -2.77 7.46 12.21
N GLY A 22 -1.70 8.26 12.31
CA GLY A 22 -0.45 7.84 12.97
C GLY A 22 0.24 6.65 12.28
N SER A 23 1.37 6.21 12.84
CA SER A 23 2.15 5.08 12.33
C SER A 23 1.52 3.73 12.70
N SER A 24 0.46 3.35 12.02
CA SER A 24 -0.25 2.06 12.23
C SER A 24 0.25 0.93 11.33
N CYS A 25 1.03 1.24 10.29
CA CYS A 25 1.52 0.23 9.39
C CYS A 25 2.69 -0.54 10.03
N ARG A 26 2.55 -1.87 10.07
CA ARG A 26 3.56 -2.76 10.66
C ARG A 26 4.70 -3.13 9.72
N PHE A 27 4.60 -2.76 8.44
CA PHE A 27 5.58 -3.14 7.45
C PHE A 27 6.29 -1.94 6.84
N TYR A 28 7.52 -2.19 6.38
CA TYR A 28 8.30 -1.25 5.57
C TYR A 28 8.61 -1.86 4.19
N PRO A 29 8.34 -1.16 3.07
CA PRO A 29 7.59 0.09 2.99
C PRO A 29 6.14 -0.08 3.48
N SER A 30 5.52 1.04 3.87
CA SER A 30 4.14 1.05 4.38
C SER A 30 3.15 0.52 3.35
N CYS A 31 1.97 0.05 3.77
CA CYS A 31 0.97 -0.52 2.86
C CYS A 31 0.66 0.40 1.69
N SER A 32 0.52 1.71 1.90
CA SER A 32 0.26 2.67 0.81
C SER A 32 1.44 2.79 -0.16
N HIS A 33 2.68 2.84 0.33
CA HIS A 33 3.87 2.86 -0.52
C HIS A 33 4.05 1.54 -1.29
N TYR A 34 3.81 0.41 -0.63
CA TYR A 34 3.82 -0.91 -1.25
C TYR A 34 2.77 -0.99 -2.37
N SER A 35 1.57 -0.44 -2.14
CA SER A 35 0.51 -0.39 -3.15
C SER A 35 0.92 0.45 -4.36
N LEU A 36 1.51 1.62 -4.15
CA LEU A 36 2.03 2.47 -5.25
C LEU A 36 3.05 1.71 -6.10
N GLN A 37 4.06 1.11 -5.46
CA GLN A 37 5.10 0.34 -6.15
C GLN A 37 4.51 -0.88 -6.87
N SER A 38 3.53 -1.56 -6.28
CA SER A 38 2.89 -2.73 -6.89
C SER A 38 2.05 -2.35 -8.12
N LEU A 39 1.34 -1.23 -8.07
CA LEU A 39 0.56 -0.72 -9.21
C LEU A 39 1.48 -0.26 -10.36
N GLU A 40 2.60 0.39 -10.02
CA GLU A 40 3.61 0.81 -10.99
C GLU A 40 4.26 -0.39 -11.68
N LYS A 41 4.68 -1.40 -10.90
CA LYS A 41 5.44 -2.55 -11.41
C LYS A 41 4.59 -3.59 -12.12
N TYR A 42 3.40 -3.91 -11.60
CA TYR A 42 2.58 -5.03 -12.07
C TYR A 42 1.30 -4.60 -12.79
N GLY A 43 1.01 -3.31 -12.83
CA GLY A 43 -0.25 -2.76 -13.35
C GLY A 43 -1.43 -2.96 -12.40
N PHE A 44 -2.64 -2.57 -12.84
CA PHE A 44 -3.76 -2.33 -11.92
C PHE A 44 -4.24 -3.61 -11.24
N LEU A 45 -4.51 -4.66 -12.02
CA LEU A 45 -5.09 -5.91 -11.50
C LEU A 45 -4.14 -6.63 -10.55
N LYS A 46 -2.92 -6.90 -11.00
CA LYS A 46 -1.89 -7.57 -10.18
C LYS A 46 -1.45 -6.67 -9.02
N GLY A 47 -1.24 -5.37 -9.27
CA GLY A 47 -0.85 -4.40 -8.25
C GLY A 47 -1.89 -4.28 -7.15
N LEU A 48 -3.18 -4.26 -7.50
CA LEU A 48 -4.28 -4.28 -6.53
C LEU A 48 -4.30 -5.59 -5.72
N LEU A 49 -4.10 -6.74 -6.35
CA LEU A 49 -4.01 -8.03 -5.66
C LEU A 49 -2.88 -8.03 -4.61
N TYR A 50 -1.69 -7.56 -4.97
CA TYR A 50 -0.56 -7.43 -4.03
C TYR A 50 -0.86 -6.42 -2.91
N SER A 51 -1.46 -5.27 -3.25
CA SER A 51 -1.88 -4.23 -2.30
C SER A 51 -2.85 -4.78 -1.26
N VAL A 52 -3.89 -5.49 -1.69
CA VAL A 52 -4.90 -6.10 -0.82
C VAL A 52 -4.27 -7.16 0.07
N ARG A 53 -3.45 -8.07 -0.50
CA ARG A 53 -2.71 -9.08 0.28
C ARG A 53 -1.84 -8.43 1.37
N ARG A 54 -1.18 -7.33 1.06
CA ARG A 54 -0.37 -6.57 2.03
C ARG A 54 -1.23 -5.98 3.15
N ILE A 55 -2.36 -5.35 2.81
CA ILE A 55 -3.28 -4.78 3.81
C ILE A 55 -3.82 -5.88 4.72
N MET A 56 -4.20 -7.03 4.17
CA MET A 56 -4.69 -8.18 4.95
C MET A 56 -3.65 -8.73 5.93
N LYS A 57 -2.34 -8.68 5.58
CA LYS A 57 -1.26 -9.05 6.51
C LYS A 57 -1.00 -7.99 7.59
N CYS A 58 -1.42 -6.74 7.39
CA CYS A 58 -1.08 -5.63 8.27
C CYS A 58 -2.03 -5.52 9.48
N HIS A 59 -2.06 -6.56 10.33
CA HIS A 59 -2.88 -6.61 11.55
C HIS A 59 -2.04 -6.76 12.84
N PRO A 60 -2.58 -6.47 14.03
CA PRO A 60 -1.88 -6.54 15.33
C PRO A 60 -1.32 -7.91 15.75
N PHE A 61 -1.62 -8.98 15.02
CA PHE A 61 -1.08 -10.33 15.28
C PHE A 61 -0.04 -10.82 14.26
N HIS A 62 0.30 -10.00 13.27
CA HIS A 62 1.37 -10.31 12.31
C HIS A 62 2.65 -9.53 12.69
N PRO A 63 3.85 -10.13 12.74
CA PRO A 63 5.06 -9.44 13.21
C PRO A 63 5.33 -8.13 12.46
N GLY A 64 5.06 -8.13 11.15
CA GLY A 64 5.39 -7.01 10.27
C GLY A 64 6.82 -7.15 9.79
N GLY A 65 7.46 -6.02 9.45
CA GLY A 65 8.87 -5.99 9.06
C GLY A 65 9.13 -5.53 7.63
N TYR A 66 10.34 -5.80 7.13
CA TYR A 66 10.77 -5.40 5.79
C TYR A 66 10.26 -6.36 4.72
N ASP A 67 9.40 -5.87 3.84
CA ASP A 67 8.83 -6.67 2.75
C ASP A 67 8.53 -5.74 1.56
N PRO A 68 9.55 -5.42 0.74
CA PRO A 68 9.44 -4.55 -0.42
C PRO A 68 8.77 -5.28 -1.60
N VAL A 69 8.30 -4.51 -2.57
CA VAL A 69 7.77 -5.06 -3.83
C VAL A 69 8.93 -5.67 -4.61
N LYS A 70 8.89 -6.99 -4.78
CA LYS A 70 9.88 -7.76 -5.55
C LYS A 70 9.74 -7.55 -7.03
#